data_AF-B9F743-F1
#
_entry.id   AF-B9F743-F1
#
_cell.length_a   1.000
_cell.length_b   1.000
_cell.length_c   1.000
_cell.angle_alpha   90.00
_cell.angle_beta   90.00
_cell.angle_gamma   90.00
#
_symmetry.space_group_name_H-M   'P 1'
#
loop_
_entity.id
_entity.type
_entity.pdbx_description
1 polymer ?
#
loop_
_entity_poly.entity_id
_entity_poly.type
_entity_poly.pdbx_seq_one_letter_code
_entity_poly.pdbx_strand_id
1 'polypeptide(L)'
;MGFLHRKTSKQTGKLKTLLGLAISRIAAVRRPRLARKSIATDDVRQLLTLGHLDRAIHRAEQVIGEGNMLEAFEMIEMYYKRLIENAAKLDKPGECTEEIREAAAAVMLVAGWCGELPELPFARTILADKFGSDFAEAAKDGTGIVDPMNRELTKLDLAVGVEVFWQLNSMELKKKVTKEIAMENNIVVDFSELQDAVKDGED
;
A
#
# COMPACT_ATOMS: atom_id res chain seq x y z
N MET A 1 -7.06 -5.62 40.83
CA MET A 1 -6.88 -6.16 39.46
C MET A 1 -7.96 -5.73 38.43
N GLY A 2 -9.17 -5.30 38.82
CA GLY A 2 -10.25 -5.02 37.84
C GLY A 2 -10.15 -3.74 36.99
N PHE A 3 -9.44 -2.70 37.44
CA PHE A 3 -9.39 -1.41 36.73
C PHE A 3 -8.55 -1.46 35.45
N LEU A 4 -7.42 -2.17 35.45
CA LEU A 4 -6.54 -2.29 34.28
C LEU A 4 -7.21 -3.09 33.16
N HIS A 5 -7.82 -4.24 33.50
CA HIS A 5 -8.53 -5.08 32.53
C HIS A 5 -9.74 -4.37 31.89
N ARG A 6 -10.46 -3.54 32.66
CA ARG A 6 -11.56 -2.73 32.12
C ARG A 6 -11.07 -1.65 31.14
N LYS A 7 -9.90 -1.07 31.39
CA LYS A 7 -9.31 -0.04 30.51
C LYS A 7 -8.89 -0.66 29.17
N THR A 8 -8.21 -1.81 29.20
CA THR A 8 -7.72 -2.50 27.99
C THR A 8 -8.89 -2.97 27.11
N SER A 9 -9.90 -3.59 27.72
CA SER A 9 -11.11 -4.04 27.00
C SER A 9 -11.85 -2.88 26.30
N LYS A 10 -11.95 -1.72 26.96
CA LYS A 10 -12.54 -0.51 26.34
C LYS A 10 -11.71 -0.01 25.15
N GLN A 11 -10.38 -0.05 25.25
CA GLN A 11 -9.49 0.32 24.14
C GLN A 11 -9.64 -0.65 22.96
N THR A 12 -9.77 -1.95 23.23
CA THR A 12 -10.02 -2.97 22.21
C THR A 12 -11.33 -2.74 21.46
N GLY A 13 -12.43 -2.43 22.16
CA GLY A 13 -13.70 -2.08 21.52
C GLY A 13 -13.59 -0.84 20.62
N LYS A 14 -12.86 0.19 21.06
CA LYS A 14 -12.57 1.38 20.25
C LYS A 14 -11.74 1.03 19.01
N LEU A 15 -10.68 0.23 19.16
CA LEU A 15 -9.84 -0.21 18.06
C LEU A 15 -10.66 -0.93 16.99
N LYS A 16 -11.51 -1.89 17.37
CA LYS A 16 -12.41 -2.58 16.43
C LYS A 16 -13.29 -1.61 15.65
N THR A 17 -13.83 -0.59 16.32
CA THR A 17 -14.67 0.43 15.70
C THR A 17 -13.87 1.25 14.68
N LEU A 18 -12.67 1.71 15.06
CA LEU A 18 -11.78 2.47 14.18
C LEU A 18 -11.37 1.66 12.95
N LEU A 19 -10.97 0.39 13.13
CA LEU A 19 -10.60 -0.48 12.03
C LEU A 19 -11.79 -0.77 11.10
N GLY A 20 -13.00 -0.96 11.64
CA GLY A 20 -14.21 -1.15 10.83
C GLY A 20 -14.57 0.10 10.00
N LEU A 21 -14.39 1.29 10.56
CA LEU A 21 -14.55 2.55 9.84
C LEU A 21 -13.48 2.69 8.73
N ALA A 22 -12.23 2.34 9.02
CA ALA A 22 -11.15 2.36 8.04
C ALA A 22 -11.42 1.42 6.86
N ILE A 23 -11.88 0.18 7.12
CA ILE A 23 -12.31 -0.77 6.06
C ILE A 23 -13.43 -0.16 5.20
N SER A 24 -14.44 0.45 5.84
CA SER A 24 -15.55 1.09 5.13
C SER A 24 -15.06 2.24 4.23
N ARG A 25 -14.05 2.98 4.68
CA ARG A 25 -13.44 4.06 3.88
C ARG A 25 -12.55 3.54 2.77
N ILE A 26 -11.79 2.47 3.00
CA ILE A 26 -11.05 1.75 1.94
C ILE A 26 -12.01 1.38 0.79
N ALA A 27 -13.18 0.82 1.11
CA ALA A 27 -14.19 0.49 0.10
C ALA A 27 -14.68 1.72 -0.69
N ALA A 28 -14.79 2.88 -0.03
CA ALA A 28 -15.19 4.14 -0.67
C ALA A 28 -14.10 4.71 -1.61
N VAL A 29 -12.83 4.69 -1.20
CA VAL A 29 -11.71 5.25 -1.98
C VAL A 29 -11.24 4.35 -3.11
N ARG A 30 -11.47 3.03 -3.03
CA ARG A 30 -11.14 2.07 -4.09
C ARG A 30 -11.89 2.36 -5.40
N ARG A 31 -13.16 2.77 -5.33
CA ARG A 31 -14.01 3.02 -6.51
C ARG A 31 -13.45 4.09 -7.45
N PRO A 32 -13.15 5.32 -7.00
CA PRO A 32 -12.56 6.34 -7.88
C PRO A 32 -11.16 5.94 -8.37
N ARG A 33 -10.37 5.19 -7.59
CA ARG A 33 -9.05 4.68 -8.02
C ARG A 33 -9.16 3.66 -9.16
N LEU A 34 -10.10 2.74 -9.08
CA LEU A 34 -10.41 1.80 -10.17
C LEU A 34 -10.80 2.55 -11.45
N ALA A 35 -11.62 3.61 -11.34
CA ALA A 35 -11.98 4.44 -12.48
C ALA A 35 -10.76 5.15 -13.08
N ARG A 36 -9.88 5.75 -12.25
CA ARG A 36 -8.65 6.40 -12.73
C ARG A 36 -7.67 5.42 -13.38
N LYS A 37 -7.52 4.21 -12.82
CA LYS A 37 -6.74 3.14 -13.45
C LYS A 37 -7.29 2.79 -14.82
N SER A 38 -8.61 2.58 -14.93
CA SER A 38 -9.27 2.27 -16.20
C SER A 38 -9.09 3.37 -17.25
N ILE A 39 -9.25 4.64 -16.86
CA ILE A 39 -9.04 5.79 -17.75
C ILE A 39 -7.57 5.85 -18.20
N ALA A 40 -6.62 5.69 -17.27
CA ALA A 40 -5.20 5.70 -17.62
C ALA A 40 -4.82 4.55 -18.56
N THR A 41 -5.39 3.36 -18.37
CA THR A 41 -5.20 2.23 -19.29
C THR A 41 -5.73 2.53 -20.70
N ASP A 42 -6.92 3.15 -20.79
CA ASP A 42 -7.47 3.55 -22.08
C ASP A 42 -6.66 4.65 -22.76
N ASP A 43 -6.16 5.63 -21.99
CA ASP A 43 -5.26 6.67 -22.48
C ASP A 43 -3.97 6.06 -23.05
N VAL A 44 -3.36 5.06 -22.40
CA VAL A 44 -2.19 4.34 -22.93
C VAL A 44 -2.52 3.74 -24.29
N ARG A 45 -3.65 3.02 -24.40
CA ARG A 45 -4.11 2.41 -25.67
C ARG A 45 -4.28 3.45 -26.77
N GLN A 46 -4.94 4.57 -26.48
CA GLN A 46 -5.16 5.64 -27.45
C GLN A 46 -3.84 6.28 -27.88
N LEU A 47 -2.93 6.57 -26.95
CA LEU A 47 -1.62 7.15 -27.24
C LEU A 47 -0.77 6.23 -28.12
N LEU A 48 -0.78 4.92 -27.84
CA LEU A 48 -0.10 3.94 -28.68
C LEU A 48 -0.69 3.87 -30.09
N THR A 49 -2.02 3.94 -30.22
CA THR A 49 -2.71 3.97 -31.52
C THR A 49 -2.31 5.20 -32.36
N LEU A 50 -2.05 6.33 -31.68
CA LEU A 50 -1.60 7.58 -32.31
C LEU A 50 -0.08 7.64 -32.54
N GLY A 51 0.68 6.62 -32.14
CA GLY A 51 2.14 6.60 -32.26
C GLY A 51 2.89 7.45 -31.21
N HIS A 52 2.22 7.88 -30.14
CA HIS A 52 2.82 8.69 -29.07
C HIS A 52 3.40 7.81 -27.94
N LEU A 53 4.47 7.08 -28.24
CA LEU A 53 5.06 6.09 -27.32
C LEU A 53 5.59 6.70 -26.02
N ASP A 54 6.29 7.83 -26.10
CA ASP A 54 6.81 8.57 -24.95
C ASP A 54 5.69 8.93 -23.96
N ARG A 55 4.58 9.45 -24.48
CA ARG A 55 3.40 9.81 -23.68
C ARG A 55 2.69 8.58 -23.15
N ALA A 56 2.62 7.50 -23.93
CA ALA A 56 2.04 6.24 -23.49
C ALA A 56 2.80 5.65 -22.29
N ILE A 57 4.14 5.70 -22.31
CA ILE A 57 4.99 5.26 -21.20
C ILE A 57 4.78 6.14 -19.97
N HIS A 58 4.70 7.46 -20.15
CA HIS A 58 4.38 8.36 -19.05
C HIS A 58 2.98 8.08 -18.46
N ARG A 59 1.99 7.79 -19.31
CA ARG A 59 0.66 7.41 -18.83
C ARG A 59 0.64 6.04 -18.14
N ALA A 60 1.47 5.09 -18.58
CA ALA A 60 1.60 3.79 -17.93
C ALA A 60 2.08 3.92 -16.48
N GLU A 61 2.88 4.94 -16.15
CA GLU A 61 3.24 5.26 -14.76
C GLU A 61 2.00 5.48 -13.87
N GLN A 62 0.98 6.17 -14.39
CA GLN A 62 -0.27 6.37 -13.67
C GLN A 62 -1.05 5.06 -13.49
N VAL A 63 -1.04 4.17 -14.50
CA VAL A 63 -1.66 2.83 -14.39
C VAL A 63 -1.02 2.02 -13.28
N ILE A 64 0.31 2.03 -13.23
CA ILE A 64 1.11 1.34 -12.21
C ILE A 64 0.82 1.93 -10.84
N GLY A 65 0.86 3.27 -10.71
CA GLY A 65 0.56 4.00 -9.48
C GLY A 65 -0.80 3.65 -8.88
N GLU A 66 -1.86 3.70 -9.69
CA GLU A 66 -3.21 3.33 -9.23
C GLU A 66 -3.33 1.84 -8.92
N GLY A 67 -2.66 0.97 -9.68
CA GLY A 67 -2.64 -0.48 -9.46
C GLY A 67 -2.06 -0.86 -8.10
N ASN A 68 -0.89 -0.34 -7.77
CA ASN A 68 -0.24 -0.65 -6.49
C ASN A 68 -0.98 -0.02 -5.31
N MET A 69 -1.60 1.16 -5.46
CA MET A 69 -2.44 1.70 -4.39
C MET A 69 -3.66 0.81 -4.11
N LEU A 70 -4.25 0.22 -5.16
CA LEU A 70 -5.33 -0.76 -5.00
C LEU A 70 -4.85 -2.06 -4.32
N GLU A 71 -3.66 -2.56 -4.66
CA GLU A 71 -3.05 -3.72 -3.99
C GLU A 71 -2.72 -3.40 -2.52
N ALA A 72 -2.17 -2.22 -2.24
CA ALA A 72 -1.92 -1.75 -0.88
C ALA A 72 -3.20 -1.72 -0.05
N PHE A 73 -4.29 -1.17 -0.59
CA PHE A 73 -5.58 -1.17 0.12
C PHE A 73 -6.11 -2.56 0.43
N GLU A 74 -5.89 -3.52 -0.46
CA GLU A 74 -6.31 -4.91 -0.24
C GLU A 74 -5.51 -5.58 0.88
N MET A 75 -4.19 -5.39 0.91
CA MET A 75 -3.32 -5.85 2.01
C MET A 75 -3.71 -5.19 3.34
N ILE A 76 -3.94 -3.88 3.34
CA ILE A 76 -4.35 -3.13 4.52
C ILE A 76 -5.68 -3.66 5.08
N GLU A 77 -6.67 -3.87 4.21
CA GLU A 77 -7.98 -4.41 4.59
C GLU A 77 -7.85 -5.79 5.23
N MET A 78 -6.99 -6.66 4.69
CA MET A 78 -6.69 -7.98 5.27
C MET A 78 -6.12 -7.87 6.69
N TYR A 79 -5.13 -7.01 6.91
CA TYR A 79 -4.55 -6.81 8.25
C TYR A 79 -5.58 -6.27 9.25
N TYR A 80 -6.45 -5.35 8.82
CA TYR A 80 -7.49 -4.80 9.68
C TYR A 80 -8.51 -5.87 10.08
N LYS A 81 -8.95 -6.71 9.13
CA LYS A 81 -9.82 -7.86 9.42
C LYS A 81 -9.17 -8.82 10.42
N ARG A 82 -7.90 -9.16 10.23
CA ARG A 82 -7.15 -10.04 11.14
C ARG A 82 -7.11 -9.50 12.58
N LEU A 83 -6.88 -8.20 12.74
CA LEU A 83 -6.92 -7.56 14.07
C LEU A 83 -8.32 -7.53 14.69
N ILE A 84 -9.37 -7.30 13.89
CA ILE A 84 -10.76 -7.29 14.36
C ILE A 84 -11.16 -8.70 14.85
N GLU A 85 -10.79 -9.75 14.10
CA GLU A 85 -11.03 -11.15 14.43
C GLU A 85 -10.29 -11.59 15.69
N ASN A 86 -9.05 -11.11 15.87
CA ASN A 86 -8.21 -11.45 17.02
C ASN A 86 -8.25 -10.42 18.15
N ALA A 87 -9.22 -9.50 18.14
CA ALA A 87 -9.25 -8.35 19.05
C ALA A 87 -9.19 -8.74 20.54
N ALA A 88 -9.80 -9.87 20.93
CA ALA A 88 -9.76 -10.35 22.31
C ALA A 88 -8.33 -10.70 22.78
N LYS A 89 -7.46 -11.16 21.88
CA LYS A 89 -6.07 -11.49 22.18
C LYS A 89 -5.21 -10.23 22.39
N LEU A 90 -5.62 -9.09 21.81
CA LEU A 90 -4.92 -7.81 21.95
C LEU A 90 -4.97 -7.23 23.38
N ASP A 91 -5.80 -7.78 24.27
CA ASP A 91 -5.79 -7.43 25.70
C ASP A 91 -4.74 -8.22 26.49
N LYS A 92 -4.11 -9.21 25.86
CA LYS A 92 -3.07 -10.06 26.43
C LYS A 92 -1.92 -10.18 25.43
N PRO A 93 -1.01 -9.20 25.36
CA PRO A 93 0.05 -9.15 24.35
C PRO A 93 0.94 -10.41 24.30
N GLY A 94 1.08 -11.14 25.41
CA GLY A 94 1.79 -12.42 25.46
C GLY A 94 1.08 -13.58 24.74
N GLU A 95 -0.24 -13.48 24.50
CA GLU A 95 -1.03 -14.45 23.73
C GLU A 95 -1.13 -14.08 22.23
N CYS A 96 -0.56 -12.95 21.81
CA CYS A 96 -0.54 -12.57 20.40
C CYS A 96 0.46 -13.44 19.63
N THR A 97 0.01 -14.05 18.54
CA THR A 97 0.87 -14.77 17.59
C THR A 97 1.66 -13.78 16.73
N GLU A 98 2.68 -14.27 16.03
CA GLU A 98 3.44 -13.47 15.07
C GLU A 98 2.54 -12.84 14.00
N GLU A 99 1.53 -13.57 13.51
CA GLU A 99 0.54 -13.04 12.55
C GLU A 99 -0.25 -11.83 13.07
N ILE A 100 -0.51 -11.75 14.39
CA ILE A 100 -1.22 -10.63 15.02
C ILE A 100 -0.27 -9.45 15.21
N ARG A 101 0.98 -9.72 15.61
CA ARG A 101 2.04 -8.71 15.71
C ARG A 101 2.31 -8.09 14.34
N GLU A 102 2.45 -8.90 13.32
CA GLU A 102 2.61 -8.47 11.93
C GLU A 102 1.47 -7.54 11.51
N ALA A 103 0.21 -7.94 11.74
CA ALA A 103 -0.94 -7.11 11.41
C ALA A 103 -0.94 -5.79 12.18
N ALA A 104 -0.57 -5.79 13.46
CA ALA A 104 -0.45 -4.57 14.25
C ALA A 104 0.65 -3.64 13.70
N ALA A 105 1.81 -4.19 13.34
CA ALA A 105 2.90 -3.43 12.74
C ALA A 105 2.49 -2.84 11.39
N ALA A 106 1.80 -3.61 10.55
CA ALA A 106 1.23 -3.16 9.28
C ALA A 106 0.36 -1.90 9.47
N VAL A 107 -0.55 -1.93 10.43
CA VAL A 107 -1.44 -0.80 10.72
C VAL A 107 -0.67 0.44 11.17
N MET A 108 0.33 0.25 12.03
CA MET A 108 1.15 1.35 12.54
C MET A 108 2.01 2.00 11.45
N LEU A 109 2.60 1.18 10.58
CA LEU A 109 3.30 1.63 9.37
C LEU A 109 2.35 2.45 8.50
N VAL A 110 1.14 1.94 8.28
CA VAL A 110 0.18 2.57 7.37
C VAL A 110 -0.33 3.93 7.86
N ALA A 111 -0.45 4.08 9.17
CA ALA A 111 -0.86 5.32 9.82
C ALA A 111 0.10 6.49 9.55
N GLY A 112 1.34 6.24 9.15
CA GLY A 112 2.35 7.28 8.90
C GLY A 112 2.14 8.07 7.61
N TRP A 113 1.47 7.51 6.61
CA TRP A 113 1.42 8.07 5.25
C TRP A 113 0.02 8.08 4.63
N CYS A 114 -0.92 7.27 5.13
CA CYS A 114 -2.24 7.18 4.54
C CYS A 114 -3.16 8.30 5.04
N GLY A 115 -3.02 9.50 4.46
CA GLY A 115 -3.90 10.64 4.73
C GLY A 115 -5.38 10.39 4.36
N GLU A 116 -5.66 9.37 3.53
CA GLU A 116 -7.02 8.94 3.19
C GLU A 116 -7.75 8.24 4.35
N LEU A 117 -7.05 7.85 5.42
CA LEU A 117 -7.62 7.08 6.54
C LEU A 117 -7.41 7.81 7.88
N PRO A 118 -8.30 8.76 8.25
CA PRO A 118 -8.16 9.59 9.46
C PRO A 118 -8.29 8.78 10.77
N GLU A 119 -8.75 7.53 10.73
CA GLU A 119 -8.84 6.65 11.89
C GLU A 119 -7.48 6.13 12.36
N LEU A 120 -6.50 6.08 11.47
CA LEU A 120 -5.25 5.36 11.71
C LEU A 120 -4.36 5.96 12.79
N PRO A 121 -4.23 7.30 12.92
CA PRO A 121 -3.50 7.88 14.04
C PRO A 121 -4.02 7.38 15.40
N PHE A 122 -5.34 7.28 15.56
CA PHE A 122 -5.94 6.78 16.79
C PHE A 122 -5.74 5.27 16.97
N ALA A 123 -5.85 4.49 15.89
CA ALA A 123 -5.59 3.05 15.93
C ALA A 123 -4.13 2.77 16.33
N ARG A 124 -3.17 3.52 15.77
CA ARG A 124 -1.75 3.46 16.11
C ARG A 124 -1.50 3.74 17.59
N THR A 125 -2.13 4.78 18.17
CA THR A 125 -2.00 5.06 19.61
C THR A 125 -2.49 3.90 20.46
N ILE A 126 -3.64 3.30 20.13
CA ILE A 126 -4.17 2.16 20.89
C ILE A 126 -3.25 0.94 20.77
N LEU A 127 -2.69 0.68 19.59
CA LEU A 127 -1.78 -0.44 19.39
C LEU A 127 -0.44 -0.20 20.11
N ALA A 128 0.07 1.04 20.14
CA ALA A 128 1.29 1.40 20.88
C ALA A 128 1.11 1.19 22.39
N ASP A 129 -0.04 1.57 22.94
CA ASP A 129 -0.40 1.29 24.35
C ASP A 129 -0.42 -0.22 24.68
N LYS A 130 -0.72 -1.06 23.67
CA LYS A 130 -0.86 -2.52 23.84
C LYS A 130 0.45 -3.27 23.68
N PHE A 131 1.25 -2.93 22.67
CA PHE A 131 2.49 -3.64 22.34
C PHE A 131 3.74 -2.97 22.92
N GLY A 132 3.64 -1.72 23.39
CA GLY A 132 4.76 -0.94 23.92
C GLY A 132 5.36 0.01 22.88
N SER A 133 6.11 1.00 23.36
CA SER A 133 6.77 2.01 22.54
C SER A 133 7.81 1.42 21.60
N ASP A 134 8.59 0.44 22.07
CA ASP A 134 9.69 -0.16 21.29
C ASP A 134 9.14 -0.88 20.05
N PHE A 135 8.01 -1.58 20.21
CA PHE A 135 7.28 -2.16 19.10
C PHE A 135 6.71 -1.08 18.18
N ALA A 136 6.20 0.03 18.71
CA ALA A 136 5.64 1.09 17.89
C ALA A 136 6.68 1.84 17.05
N GLU A 137 7.90 2.00 17.56
CA GLU A 137 9.02 2.59 16.81
C GLU A 137 9.55 1.61 15.75
N ALA A 138 9.76 0.35 16.10
CA ALA A 138 10.18 -0.67 15.12
C ALA A 138 9.14 -0.85 13.98
N ALA A 139 7.84 -0.73 14.29
CA ALA A 139 6.77 -0.80 13.29
C ALA A 139 6.75 0.41 12.35
N LYS A 140 7.14 1.59 12.86
CA LYS A 140 7.17 2.84 12.10
C LYS A 140 8.28 2.83 11.05
N ASP A 141 9.43 2.25 11.41
CA ASP A 141 10.61 2.23 10.55
C ASP A 141 10.59 1.02 9.59
N GLY A 142 9.58 0.15 9.67
CA GLY A 142 9.52 -1.10 8.90
C GLY A 142 10.61 -2.11 9.29
N THR A 143 11.45 -1.79 10.28
CA THR A 143 12.62 -2.58 10.66
C THR A 143 12.35 -3.36 11.95
N GLY A 144 12.52 -4.68 11.89
CA GLY A 144 12.64 -5.51 13.10
C GLY A 144 11.38 -6.19 13.64
N ILE A 145 10.20 -6.05 13.02
CA ILE A 145 8.98 -6.77 13.46
C ILE A 145 8.58 -7.90 12.52
N VAL A 146 9.22 -7.99 11.37
CA VAL A 146 8.81 -8.88 10.29
C VAL A 146 10.05 -9.60 9.80
N ASP A 147 9.95 -10.92 9.71
CA ASP A 147 10.92 -11.71 8.98
C ASP A 147 11.12 -11.05 7.60
N PRO A 148 12.35 -10.69 7.17
CA PRO A 148 12.60 -10.13 5.84
C PRO A 148 12.08 -11.03 4.70
N MET A 149 11.71 -12.27 5.02
CA MET A 149 11.05 -13.21 4.13
C MET A 149 9.54 -12.97 3.93
N ASN A 150 8.90 -12.13 4.74
CA ASN A 150 7.49 -11.83 4.59
C ASN A 150 7.25 -10.80 3.48
N ARG A 151 6.98 -11.34 2.30
CA ARG A 151 6.81 -10.60 1.05
C ARG A 151 5.70 -9.56 1.11
N GLU A 152 4.73 -9.67 2.02
CA GLU A 152 3.55 -8.80 2.05
C GLU A 152 3.82 -7.46 2.71
N LEU A 153 4.54 -7.40 3.82
CA LEU A 153 4.89 -6.12 4.46
C LEU A 153 5.97 -5.36 3.70
N THR A 154 6.92 -6.08 3.09
CA THR A 154 7.86 -5.46 2.15
C THR A 154 7.10 -4.89 0.95
N LYS A 155 6.15 -5.64 0.36
CA LYS A 155 5.27 -5.10 -0.69
C LYS A 155 4.43 -3.91 -0.23
N LEU A 156 3.92 -3.95 1.00
CA LEU A 156 3.18 -2.84 1.57
C LEU A 156 4.11 -1.64 1.67
N ASP A 157 5.25 -1.75 2.35
CA ASP A 157 6.27 -0.69 2.46
C ASP A 157 6.74 -0.16 1.09
N LEU A 158 6.89 -1.02 0.09
CA LEU A 158 7.19 -0.62 -1.30
C LEU A 158 6.00 0.10 -1.96
N ALA A 159 4.76 -0.30 -1.70
CA ALA A 159 3.57 0.37 -2.22
C ALA A 159 3.21 1.67 -1.47
N VAL A 160 3.62 1.76 -0.21
CA VAL A 160 3.41 2.83 0.79
C VAL A 160 4.48 3.92 0.69
N GLY A 161 5.71 3.47 0.50
CA GLY A 161 6.94 4.20 0.72
C GLY A 161 7.22 5.21 -0.36
N VAL A 162 6.55 6.35 -0.24
CA VAL A 162 7.06 7.67 -0.64
C VAL A 162 7.08 7.88 -2.16
N GLU A 163 6.78 9.12 -2.57
CA GLU A 163 6.87 9.66 -3.94
C GLU A 163 8.19 9.34 -4.68
N VAL A 164 9.19 8.78 -3.99
CA VAL A 164 10.51 8.36 -4.49
C VAL A 164 10.56 6.90 -5.01
N PHE A 165 9.79 5.95 -4.43
CA PHE A 165 9.82 4.55 -4.89
C PHE A 165 9.27 4.38 -6.33
N TRP A 166 8.41 5.30 -6.75
CA TRP A 166 7.88 5.37 -8.10
C TRP A 166 8.67 6.25 -9.06
N GLN A 167 9.38 7.28 -8.57
CA GLN A 167 10.42 7.96 -9.36
C GLN A 167 11.46 6.95 -9.88
N LEU A 168 11.66 5.87 -9.13
CA LEU A 168 12.48 4.69 -9.44
C LEU A 168 11.73 3.52 -10.12
N ASN A 169 10.44 3.66 -10.51
CA ASN A 169 9.81 2.66 -11.39
C ASN A 169 10.68 2.51 -12.62
N SER A 170 11.44 1.41 -12.64
CA SER A 170 12.38 1.11 -13.69
C SER A 170 11.67 1.35 -15.00
N MET A 171 12.31 2.06 -15.93
CA MET A 171 11.79 2.21 -17.29
C MET A 171 11.34 0.84 -17.84
N GLU A 172 11.94 -0.26 -17.39
CA GLU A 172 11.50 -1.63 -17.64
C GLU A 172 10.07 -1.95 -17.17
N LEU A 173 9.64 -1.51 -15.99
CA LEU A 173 8.25 -1.68 -15.53
C LEU A 173 7.27 -0.87 -16.37
N LYS A 174 7.62 0.40 -16.67
CA LYS A 174 6.76 1.25 -17.53
C LYS A 174 6.65 0.67 -18.94
N LYS A 175 7.76 0.21 -19.51
CA LYS A 175 7.80 -0.51 -20.80
C LYS A 175 6.99 -1.80 -20.75
N LYS A 176 7.13 -2.60 -19.68
CA LYS A 176 6.39 -3.85 -19.49
C LYS A 176 4.88 -3.60 -19.48
N VAL A 177 4.39 -2.67 -18.66
CA VAL A 177 2.95 -2.35 -18.60
C VAL A 177 2.45 -1.77 -19.93
N THR A 178 3.23 -0.90 -20.56
CA THR A 178 2.90 -0.37 -21.90
C THR A 178 2.78 -1.51 -22.92
N LYS A 179 3.71 -2.48 -22.89
CA LYS A 179 3.71 -3.66 -23.76
C LYS A 179 2.53 -4.59 -23.50
N GLU A 180 2.18 -4.82 -22.23
CA GLU A 180 1.00 -5.61 -21.84
C GLU A 180 -0.29 -5.00 -22.40
N ILE A 181 -0.48 -3.69 -22.20
CA ILE A 181 -1.65 -2.97 -22.74
C ILE A 181 -1.66 -3.01 -24.27
N ALA A 182 -0.49 -2.88 -24.92
CA ALA A 182 -0.38 -2.98 -26.36
C ALA A 182 -0.80 -4.37 -26.90
N MET A 183 -0.31 -5.43 -26.26
CA MET A 183 -0.63 -6.82 -26.63
C MET A 183 -2.12 -7.11 -26.49
N GLU A 184 -2.75 -6.67 -25.40
CA GLU A 184 -4.20 -6.82 -25.17
C GLU A 184 -5.05 -6.14 -26.26
N ASN A 185 -4.49 -5.13 -26.93
CA ASN A 185 -5.17 -4.33 -27.94
C ASN A 185 -4.64 -4.55 -29.37
N ASN A 186 -3.82 -5.58 -29.60
CA ASN A 186 -3.20 -5.91 -30.89
C ASN A 186 -2.38 -4.74 -31.50
N ILE A 187 -1.72 -3.95 -30.66
CA ILE A 187 -0.85 -2.84 -31.09
C ILE A 187 0.60 -3.33 -31.07
N VAL A 188 1.34 -3.11 -32.16
CA VAL A 188 2.78 -3.37 -32.23
C VAL A 188 3.52 -2.16 -31.66
N VAL A 189 4.37 -2.39 -30.66
CA VAL A 189 5.17 -1.34 -30.02
C VAL A 189 6.64 -1.66 -30.17
N ASP A 190 7.39 -0.71 -30.72
CA ASP A 190 8.84 -0.76 -30.80
C ASP A 190 9.44 0.26 -29.81
N PHE A 191 10.20 -0.23 -28.84
CA PHE A 191 10.87 0.61 -27.85
C PHE A 191 12.31 1.00 -28.28
N SER A 192 12.73 0.66 -29.49
CA SER A 192 14.09 0.90 -29.99
C SER A 192 14.44 2.40 -30.00
N GLU A 193 13.48 3.26 -30.37
CA GLU A 193 13.65 4.72 -30.46
C GLU A 193 13.87 5.41 -29.10
N LEU A 194 13.66 4.71 -27.98
CA LEU A 194 13.80 5.27 -26.63
C LEU A 194 15.18 5.03 -26.00
N GLN A 195 16.09 4.34 -26.70
CA GLN A 195 17.45 4.10 -26.22
C GLN A 195 18.38 5.31 -26.48
N ASP A 196 17.97 6.26 -27.31
CA ASP A 196 18.86 7.30 -27.85
C ASP A 196 18.89 8.61 -27.05
N ALA A 197 18.12 8.75 -25.97
CA ALA A 197 18.06 10.00 -25.19
C ALA A 197 19.11 10.14 -24.05
N VAL A 198 20.10 9.26 -23.95
CA VAL A 198 21.10 9.24 -22.85
C VAL A 198 22.53 9.56 -23.32
N LYS A 199 22.73 10.03 -24.56
CA LYS A 199 24.09 10.33 -25.09
C LYS A 199 24.41 11.79 -25.38
N ASP A 200 23.50 12.72 -25.10
CA ASP A 200 23.73 14.16 -25.33
C ASP A 200 23.98 14.88 -23.99
N GLY A 201 25.20 14.76 -23.43
CA GLY A 201 25.53 15.42 -22.15
C GLY A 201 26.97 15.33 -21.62
N GLU A 202 27.89 14.66 -22.32
CA GLU A 202 29.32 14.64 -21.96
C GLU A 202 30.16 15.05 -23.17
N ASP A 203 30.45 16.35 -23.27
CA ASP A 203 31.59 16.95 -23.98
C ASP A 203 32.21 18.02 -23.06
#